data_AF-A0A1S2NUR0-F1
#
_entry.id   AF-A0A1S2NUR0-F1
#
_cell.length_a   1.000
_cell.length_b   1.000
_cell.length_c   1.000
_cell.angle_alpha   90.00
_cell.angle_beta   90.00
_cell.angle_gamma   90.00
#
_symmetry.space_group_name_H-M   'P 1'
#
loop_
_entity.id
_entity.type
_entity.pdbx_description
1 polymer ?
#
loop_
_entity_poly.entity_id
_entity_poly.type
_entity_poly.pdbx_seq_one_letter_code
_entity_poly.pdbx_strand_id
1 'polypeptide(L)'
;MRIPSEVRDQLALRFGVLFPHLNERQQRLALAAEARLLGHGGVRAVASAAGVSETTVRKGVFELEGGENPLPEGRVRRDGGGRKSAEELDPLLVPALLALVEPDERGDPMSPLRWTTKSLRSLAGELTRQGHAASAPTVGRLLRENGFSLQANAKTLEGAQHPERDAQFRYINDQAKDHQADGEPVVSVDTKKKEVVGEFKNAGRQWRPAGEPVRVDVHDFPGDALGKALPYGIYDLAADTGWVSVGTDHDTAAFAVESIRRWWNGQGHLDYPGATRLLITADAGGSNGYRTRAWKTELAGFAAETGLAVTVCHMPPGTSKWNRIEHRLFSAITMNWRGRPLTNYEVIVQSIAATTNRTGLTVHAELDPGSYPTGVKVSDAELNAVPLTGHAFHGEWNYTVHPRPTEPTNPGKPTARLDREALAHPALTGMTSTELTELTTALASPWQALHAPDRTTRRDGGTRRRAPGGGRKAKLDLADRVLATVLHQRLGLSPTVLARLFTVSKDTIREATGEIRQLMDQHGHTPGPAAAHLTTLTGLHVYATAHGIALTTETKPPR
;
A
#
# COMPACT_ATOMS: atom_id res chain seq x y z
N MET A 1 5.30 -69.76 47.84
CA MET A 1 3.83 -69.98 47.86
C MET A 1 3.34 -69.90 46.42
N ARG A 2 2.57 -70.88 45.93
CA ARG A 2 2.13 -70.92 44.52
C ARG A 2 0.87 -70.05 44.41
N ILE A 3 0.91 -68.97 43.61
CA ILE A 3 -0.27 -68.12 43.40
C ILE A 3 -1.42 -68.98 42.84
N PRO A 4 -2.63 -68.95 43.44
CA PRO A 4 -3.77 -69.79 43.03
C PRO A 4 -4.11 -69.63 41.54
N SER A 5 -4.63 -70.69 40.92
CA SER A 5 -5.07 -70.66 39.51
C SER A 5 -6.18 -69.63 39.30
N GLU A 6 -7.14 -69.55 40.22
CA GLU A 6 -8.25 -68.59 40.16
C GLU A 6 -7.77 -67.13 40.04
N VAL A 7 -6.72 -66.77 40.78
CA VAL A 7 -6.11 -65.43 40.71
C VAL A 7 -5.47 -65.19 39.34
N ARG A 8 -4.87 -66.21 38.73
CA ARG A 8 -4.28 -66.07 37.37
C ARG A 8 -5.34 -65.95 36.30
N ASP A 9 -6.46 -66.67 36.45
CA ASP A 9 -7.59 -66.60 35.51
C ASP A 9 -8.26 -65.22 35.56
N GLN A 10 -8.42 -64.65 36.76
CA GLN A 10 -8.90 -63.28 36.95
C GLN A 10 -7.96 -62.24 36.31
N LEU A 11 -6.64 -62.41 36.45
CA LEU A 11 -5.66 -61.53 35.79
C LEU A 11 -5.76 -61.63 34.27
N ALA A 12 -5.84 -62.84 33.72
CA ALA A 12 -5.96 -63.06 32.28
C ALA A 12 -7.21 -62.38 31.71
N LEU A 13 -8.35 -62.50 32.40
CA LEU A 13 -9.60 -61.83 32.02
C LEU A 13 -9.46 -60.30 32.07
N ARG A 14 -8.88 -59.75 33.15
CA ARG A 14 -8.65 -58.31 33.30
C ARG A 14 -7.75 -57.74 32.19
N PHE A 15 -6.66 -58.44 31.87
CA PHE A 15 -5.74 -58.02 30.82
C PHE A 15 -6.35 -58.11 29.42
N GLY A 16 -7.12 -59.17 29.13
CA GLY A 16 -7.82 -59.32 27.86
C GLY A 16 -8.80 -58.18 27.58
N VAL A 17 -9.48 -57.66 28.61
CA VAL A 17 -10.40 -56.53 28.48
C VAL A 17 -9.68 -55.18 28.39
N LEU A 18 -8.64 -54.95 29.21
CA LEU A 18 -8.03 -53.63 29.32
C LEU A 18 -6.99 -53.34 28.23
N PHE A 19 -6.20 -54.33 27.80
CA PHE A 19 -5.05 -54.08 26.92
C PHE A 19 -5.41 -53.43 25.58
N PRO A 20 -6.51 -53.77 24.90
CA PRO A 20 -6.89 -53.10 23.65
C PRO A 20 -7.07 -51.57 23.77
N HIS A 21 -7.31 -51.07 24.99
CA HIS A 21 -7.56 -49.65 25.26
C HIS A 21 -6.36 -48.90 25.82
N LEU A 22 -5.24 -49.59 26.07
CA LEU A 22 -4.05 -49.04 26.71
C LEU A 22 -2.85 -49.04 25.76
N ASN A 23 -2.04 -47.99 25.80
CA ASN A 23 -0.75 -47.96 25.10
C ASN A 23 0.28 -48.88 25.77
N GLU A 24 1.39 -49.17 25.08
CA GLU A 24 2.43 -50.10 25.52
C GLU A 24 2.98 -49.79 26.93
N ARG A 25 3.13 -48.50 27.27
CA ARG A 25 3.59 -48.08 28.60
C ARG A 25 2.50 -48.30 29.66
N GLN A 26 1.26 -47.92 29.37
CA GLN A 26 0.12 -48.12 30.28
C GLN A 26 -0.11 -49.60 30.58
N GLN A 27 -0.04 -50.48 29.58
CA GLN A 27 -0.11 -51.93 29.77
C GLN A 27 1.02 -52.42 30.70
N ARG A 28 2.25 -51.96 30.49
CA ARG A 28 3.41 -52.32 31.34
C ARG A 28 3.24 -51.87 32.79
N LEU A 29 2.69 -50.68 33.03
CA LEU A 29 2.43 -50.18 34.39
C LEU A 29 1.28 -50.94 35.06
N ALA A 30 0.23 -51.32 34.33
CA ALA A 30 -0.85 -52.15 34.84
C ALA A 30 -0.34 -53.55 35.26
N LEU A 31 0.49 -54.19 34.42
CA LEU A 31 1.16 -55.45 34.76
C LEU A 31 2.00 -55.33 36.03
N ALA A 32 2.75 -54.24 36.16
CA ALA A 32 3.60 -54.00 37.31
C ALA A 32 2.82 -53.78 38.61
N ALA A 33 1.68 -53.08 38.55
CA ALA A 33 0.81 -52.87 39.68
C ALA A 33 0.27 -54.21 40.23
N GLU A 34 -0.22 -55.09 39.35
CA GLU A 34 -0.69 -56.43 39.73
C GLU A 34 0.45 -57.28 40.30
N ALA A 35 1.64 -57.21 39.70
CA ALA A 35 2.80 -57.96 40.17
C ALA A 35 3.24 -57.52 41.58
N ARG A 36 3.14 -56.23 41.90
CA ARG A 36 3.43 -55.68 43.24
C ARG A 36 2.40 -56.12 44.27
N LEU A 37 1.11 -56.12 43.93
CA LEU A 37 0.04 -56.55 44.83
C LEU A 37 0.17 -58.02 45.23
N LEU A 38 0.65 -58.86 44.31
CA LEU A 38 0.80 -60.30 44.54
C LEU A 38 2.10 -60.67 45.28
N GLY A 39 3.05 -59.74 45.41
CA GLY A 39 4.31 -59.96 46.12
C GLY A 39 5.16 -61.09 45.53
N HIS A 40 5.66 -62.00 46.37
CA HIS A 40 6.60 -63.04 45.96
C HIS A 40 5.98 -64.02 44.94
N GLY A 41 6.53 -64.05 43.72
CA GLY A 41 6.01 -64.85 42.61
C GLY A 41 5.02 -64.11 41.69
N GLY A 42 4.65 -62.87 42.03
CA GLY A 42 3.72 -62.03 41.26
C GLY A 42 4.19 -61.78 39.83
N VAL A 43 5.48 -61.47 39.63
CA VAL A 43 6.07 -61.24 38.30
C VAL A 43 5.84 -62.42 37.35
N ARG A 44 6.08 -63.65 37.82
CA ARG A 44 5.89 -64.86 37.02
C ARG A 44 4.42 -65.15 36.75
N ALA A 45 3.55 -64.96 37.74
CA ALA A 45 2.12 -65.19 37.59
C ALA A 45 1.49 -64.20 36.59
N VAL A 46 1.84 -62.92 36.70
CA VAL A 46 1.37 -61.86 35.80
C VAL A 46 1.89 -62.05 34.38
N ALA A 47 3.19 -62.38 34.23
CA ALA A 47 3.78 -62.67 32.91
C ALA A 47 3.06 -63.83 32.21
N SER A 48 2.79 -64.91 32.95
CA SER A 48 2.05 -66.06 32.43
C SER A 48 0.60 -65.73 32.08
N ALA A 49 -0.10 -64.94 32.89
CA ALA A 49 -1.51 -64.58 32.65
C ALA A 49 -1.69 -63.61 31.47
N ALA A 50 -0.71 -62.72 31.25
CA ALA A 50 -0.73 -61.74 30.17
C ALA A 50 -0.06 -62.19 28.87
N GLY A 51 0.62 -63.36 28.87
CA GLY A 51 1.37 -63.85 27.71
C GLY A 51 2.60 -62.99 27.35
N VAL A 52 3.23 -62.36 28.34
CA VAL A 52 4.40 -61.48 28.15
C VAL A 52 5.64 -62.01 28.88
N SER A 53 6.81 -61.47 28.58
CA SER A 53 8.04 -61.86 29.29
C SER A 53 8.05 -61.40 30.75
N GLU A 54 8.62 -62.20 31.65
CA GLU A 54 8.88 -61.79 33.05
C GLU A 54 9.72 -60.50 33.11
N THR A 55 10.61 -60.30 32.14
CA THR A 55 11.44 -59.10 31.99
C THR A 55 10.59 -57.84 31.77
N THR A 56 9.53 -57.92 30.97
CA THR A 56 8.61 -56.79 30.71
C THR A 56 7.91 -56.37 32.00
N VAL A 57 7.41 -57.34 32.78
CA VAL A 57 6.74 -57.09 34.06
C VAL A 57 7.71 -56.51 35.08
N ARG A 58 8.91 -57.08 35.19
CA ARG A 58 9.97 -56.60 36.10
C ARG A 58 10.41 -55.17 35.77
N LYS A 59 10.52 -54.84 34.49
CA LYS A 59 10.82 -53.47 34.03
C LYS A 59 9.75 -52.47 34.48
N GLY A 60 8.47 -52.85 34.40
CA GLY A 60 7.39 -52.01 34.92
C GLY A 60 7.42 -51.86 36.45
N VAL A 61 7.78 -52.92 37.18
CA VAL A 61 7.92 -52.85 38.66
C VAL A 61 9.02 -51.87 39.04
N PHE A 62 10.19 -51.95 38.41
CA PHE A 62 11.27 -50.97 38.62
C PHE A 62 10.84 -49.54 38.25
N GLU A 63 10.06 -49.36 37.18
CA GLU A 63 9.53 -48.05 36.78
C GLU A 63 8.58 -47.47 37.83
N LEU A 64 7.74 -48.30 38.49
CA LEU A 64 6.86 -47.87 39.58
C LEU A 64 7.59 -47.64 40.91
N GLU A 65 8.66 -48.39 41.19
CA GLU A 65 9.47 -48.24 42.41
C GLU A 65 10.43 -47.06 42.33
N GLY A 66 10.89 -46.71 41.12
CA GLY A 66 11.77 -45.56 40.87
C GLY A 66 11.11 -44.19 41.09
N GLY A 67 9.82 -44.14 41.43
CA GLY A 67 9.10 -42.90 41.74
C GLY A 67 9.05 -41.92 40.56
N GLU A 68 9.15 -42.42 39.33
CA GLU A 68 9.25 -41.58 38.15
C GLU A 68 7.92 -40.85 37.89
N ASN A 69 7.99 -39.53 37.68
CA ASN A 69 6.83 -38.72 37.36
C ASN A 69 6.12 -39.24 36.09
N PRO A 70 4.78 -39.09 35.99
CA PRO A 70 4.05 -39.37 34.77
C PRO A 70 4.68 -38.65 33.58
N LEU A 71 4.88 -39.35 32.46
CA LEU A 71 5.30 -38.70 31.22
C LEU A 71 4.24 -37.67 30.79
N PRO A 72 4.63 -36.58 30.10
CA PRO A 72 3.69 -35.62 29.54
C PRO A 72 2.61 -36.30 28.71
N GLU A 73 1.41 -35.70 28.70
CA GLU A 73 0.23 -36.24 28.02
C GLU A 73 0.53 -36.57 26.55
N GLY A 74 0.16 -37.78 26.11
CA GLY A 74 0.43 -38.29 24.76
C GLY A 74 1.81 -38.91 24.53
N ARG A 75 2.73 -38.88 25.51
CA ARG A 75 4.09 -39.41 25.33
C ARG A 75 4.26 -40.83 25.90
N VAL A 76 4.55 -41.80 25.02
CA VAL A 76 4.73 -43.22 25.39
C VAL A 76 6.19 -43.59 25.69
N ARG A 77 7.16 -42.90 25.07
CA ARG A 77 8.60 -43.17 25.20
C ARG A 77 9.36 -41.97 25.78
N ARG A 78 10.41 -42.23 26.55
CA ARG A 78 11.32 -41.20 27.09
C ARG A 78 12.01 -40.43 25.96
N ASP A 79 12.52 -39.24 26.27
CA ASP A 79 13.48 -38.53 25.42
C ASP A 79 14.62 -39.47 25.02
N GLY A 80 14.94 -39.49 23.72
CA GLY A 80 15.92 -40.41 23.13
C GLY A 80 15.41 -41.82 22.77
N GLY A 81 14.17 -42.18 23.09
CA GLY A 81 13.57 -43.49 22.76
C GLY A 81 12.96 -43.63 21.35
N GLY A 82 13.19 -42.63 20.49
CA GLY A 82 12.66 -42.56 19.12
C GLY A 82 13.61 -43.14 18.08
N ARG A 83 13.16 -43.17 16.81
CA ARG A 83 14.06 -43.42 15.67
C ARG A 83 15.10 -42.29 15.63
N LYS A 84 16.38 -42.66 15.51
CA LYS A 84 17.47 -41.70 15.28
C LYS A 84 17.15 -40.79 14.10
N SER A 85 17.47 -39.50 14.22
CA SER A 85 17.20 -38.54 13.15
C SER A 85 18.05 -38.85 11.90
N ALA A 86 17.68 -38.30 10.75
CA ALA A 86 18.37 -38.61 9.49
C ALA A 86 19.83 -38.10 9.53
N GLU A 87 20.05 -36.96 10.16
CA GLU A 87 21.34 -36.33 10.39
C GLU A 87 22.22 -37.06 11.43
N GLU A 88 21.62 -37.83 12.35
CA GLU A 88 22.36 -38.72 13.26
C GLU A 88 22.81 -40.01 12.57
N LEU A 89 22.02 -40.49 11.60
CA LEU A 89 22.34 -41.69 10.82
C LEU A 89 23.32 -41.39 9.68
N ASP A 90 23.27 -40.17 9.16
CA ASP A 90 24.11 -39.68 8.07
C ASP A 90 24.71 -38.31 8.44
N PRO A 91 25.90 -38.29 9.08
CA PRO A 91 26.55 -37.04 9.48
C PRO A 91 26.93 -36.12 8.31
N LEU A 92 26.99 -36.65 7.08
CA LEU A 92 27.34 -35.89 5.87
C LEU A 92 26.12 -35.29 5.17
N LEU A 93 24.90 -35.64 5.59
CA LEU A 93 23.65 -35.13 5.03
C LEU A 93 23.55 -33.60 5.09
N VAL A 94 23.90 -33.00 6.23
CA VAL A 94 23.82 -31.54 6.41
C VAL A 94 24.89 -30.82 5.57
N PRO A 95 26.18 -31.21 5.58
CA PRO A 95 27.17 -30.69 4.64
C PRO A 95 26.78 -30.79 3.17
N ALA A 96 26.29 -31.95 2.72
CA ALA A 96 25.83 -32.15 1.34
C ALA A 96 24.63 -31.26 0.99
N LEU A 97 23.70 -31.06 1.93
CA LEU A 97 22.56 -30.17 1.75
C LEU A 97 23.02 -28.71 1.61
N LEU A 98 23.98 -28.26 2.42
CA LEU A 98 24.51 -26.89 2.33
C LEU A 98 25.27 -26.67 1.03
N ALA A 99 26.07 -27.64 0.57
CA ALA A 99 26.76 -27.59 -0.73
C ALA A 99 25.79 -27.49 -1.92
N LEU A 100 24.56 -28.01 -1.80
CA LEU A 100 23.54 -27.86 -2.83
C LEU A 100 22.83 -26.49 -2.85
N VAL A 101 23.03 -25.69 -1.80
CA VAL A 101 22.38 -24.39 -1.58
C VAL A 101 23.39 -23.23 -1.62
N GLU A 102 24.68 -23.52 -1.48
CA GLU A 102 25.79 -22.58 -1.67
C GLU A 102 26.40 -22.79 -3.07
N PRO A 103 26.44 -21.77 -3.94
CA PRO A 103 27.06 -21.90 -5.26
C PRO A 103 28.59 -21.99 -5.16
N ASP A 104 29.18 -22.98 -5.84
CA ASP A 104 30.63 -23.07 -6.07
C ASP A 104 31.12 -21.87 -6.91
N GLU A 105 32.22 -21.26 -6.44
CA GLU A 105 33.07 -20.22 -7.07
C GLU A 105 32.61 -18.74 -7.03
N ARG A 106 33.05 -18.00 -5.99
CA ARG A 106 34.30 -17.20 -6.01
C ARG A 106 34.47 -16.36 -4.72
N GLY A 107 35.30 -16.88 -3.81
CA GLY A 107 36.23 -16.10 -2.98
C GLY A 107 35.71 -14.92 -2.15
N ASP A 108 34.88 -15.18 -1.14
CA ASP A 108 34.86 -14.39 0.10
C ASP A 108 34.17 -15.19 1.22
N PRO A 109 34.86 -15.55 2.33
CA PRO A 109 34.26 -16.23 3.49
C PRO A 109 33.13 -15.43 4.18
N MET A 110 32.91 -14.16 3.80
CA MET A 110 31.95 -13.25 4.44
C MET A 110 30.80 -12.75 3.54
N SER A 111 30.50 -13.41 2.42
CA SER A 111 29.40 -12.97 1.54
C SER A 111 28.00 -13.45 2.02
N PRO A 112 27.01 -12.58 2.26
CA PRO A 112 25.74 -12.92 2.92
C PRO A 112 24.63 -13.45 1.99
N LEU A 113 24.91 -13.75 0.72
CA LEU A 113 23.88 -14.13 -0.26
C LEU A 113 23.94 -15.62 -0.60
N ARG A 114 23.32 -16.43 0.27
CA ARG A 114 23.04 -17.86 0.03
C ARG A 114 21.63 -17.99 -0.55
N TRP A 115 21.49 -18.42 -1.81
CA TRP A 115 20.18 -18.59 -2.44
C TRP A 115 20.14 -19.81 -3.36
N THR A 116 19.04 -20.56 -3.29
CA THR A 116 18.75 -21.69 -4.20
C THR A 116 17.35 -21.51 -4.79
N THR A 117 17.20 -21.75 -6.09
CA THR A 117 15.89 -21.78 -6.77
C THR A 117 15.26 -23.17 -6.76
N LYS A 118 15.94 -24.17 -6.18
CA LYS A 118 15.51 -25.57 -6.15
C LYS A 118 14.44 -25.79 -5.08
N SER A 119 13.37 -26.49 -5.43
CA SER A 119 12.34 -26.90 -4.47
C SER A 119 12.86 -27.93 -3.46
N LEU A 120 12.25 -28.03 -2.28
CA LEU A 120 12.60 -29.03 -1.25
C LEU A 120 12.61 -30.48 -1.78
N ARG A 121 11.71 -30.80 -2.71
CA ARG A 121 11.66 -32.13 -3.37
C ARG A 121 12.83 -32.33 -4.33
N SER A 122 13.27 -31.27 -5.01
CA SER A 122 14.43 -31.31 -5.89
C SER A 122 15.72 -31.47 -5.09
N LEU A 123 15.85 -30.78 -3.95
CA LEU A 123 16.98 -30.93 -3.04
C LEU A 123 17.01 -32.33 -2.43
N ALA A 124 15.88 -32.84 -1.95
CA ALA A 124 15.76 -34.21 -1.46
C ALA A 124 16.15 -35.27 -2.52
N GLY A 125 15.70 -35.08 -3.76
CA GLY A 125 16.04 -35.97 -4.87
C GLY A 125 17.52 -35.94 -5.24
N GLU A 126 18.16 -34.77 -5.18
CA GLU A 126 19.60 -34.62 -5.43
C GLU A 126 20.45 -35.22 -4.30
N LEU A 127 20.08 -34.96 -3.05
CA LEU A 127 20.72 -35.60 -1.88
C LEU A 127 20.64 -37.11 -1.97
N THR A 128 19.47 -37.64 -2.34
CA THR A 128 19.29 -39.09 -2.52
C THR A 128 20.18 -39.63 -3.64
N ARG A 129 20.38 -38.88 -4.73
CA ARG A 129 21.34 -39.24 -5.80
C ARG A 129 22.79 -39.23 -5.32
N GLN A 130 23.13 -38.37 -4.38
CA GLN A 130 24.46 -38.28 -3.76
C GLN A 130 24.68 -39.29 -2.63
N GLY A 131 23.70 -40.18 -2.37
CA GLY A 131 23.78 -41.22 -1.35
C GLY A 131 23.18 -40.82 0.02
N HIS A 132 22.68 -39.59 0.14
CA HIS A 132 22.09 -39.05 1.37
C HIS A 132 20.57 -39.11 1.32
N ALA A 133 19.98 -40.22 1.80
CA ALA A 133 18.54 -40.43 1.74
C ALA A 133 17.77 -39.48 2.68
N ALA A 134 17.10 -38.47 2.12
CA ALA A 134 16.31 -37.50 2.88
C ALA A 134 14.97 -37.20 2.21
N SER A 135 13.93 -36.99 3.04
CA SER A 135 12.61 -36.59 2.57
C SER A 135 12.51 -35.06 2.45
N ALA A 136 11.60 -34.55 1.62
CA ALA A 136 11.40 -33.10 1.48
C ALA A 136 11.03 -32.38 2.82
N PRO A 137 10.22 -32.97 3.73
CA PRO A 137 10.04 -32.44 5.08
C PRO A 137 11.32 -32.39 5.91
N THR A 138 12.15 -33.44 5.84
CA THR A 138 13.46 -33.48 6.52
C THR A 138 14.36 -32.35 6.01
N VAL A 139 14.45 -32.18 4.70
CA VAL A 139 15.22 -31.08 4.08
C VAL A 139 14.70 -29.71 4.52
N GLY A 140 13.38 -29.52 4.54
CA GLY A 140 12.77 -28.26 4.98
C GLY A 140 13.05 -27.92 6.45
N ARG A 141 13.09 -28.92 7.33
CA ARG A 141 13.49 -28.76 8.73
C ARG A 141 14.97 -28.39 8.84
N LEU A 142 15.85 -29.15 8.19
CA LEU A 142 17.30 -28.93 8.23
C LEU A 142 17.69 -27.54 7.69
N LEU A 143 17.03 -27.08 6.63
CA LEU A 143 17.22 -25.72 6.11
C LEU A 143 16.84 -24.65 7.15
N ARG A 144 15.71 -24.79 7.85
CA ARG A 144 15.29 -23.84 8.89
C ARG A 144 16.24 -23.82 10.08
N GLU A 145 16.68 -25.00 10.53
CA GLU A 145 17.67 -25.13 11.61
C GLU A 145 19.02 -24.50 11.24
N ASN A 146 19.37 -24.46 9.94
CA ASN A 146 20.56 -23.81 9.41
C ASN A 146 20.33 -22.35 8.95
N GLY A 147 19.25 -21.70 9.43
CA GLY A 147 18.99 -20.28 9.21
C GLY A 147 18.40 -19.90 7.84
N PHE A 148 18.06 -20.89 7.00
CA PHE A 148 17.38 -20.64 5.73
C PHE A 148 15.88 -20.50 5.95
N SER A 149 15.29 -19.51 5.29
CA SER A 149 13.86 -19.27 5.25
C SER A 149 13.41 -19.03 3.81
N LEU A 150 12.13 -19.29 3.53
CA LEU A 150 11.56 -18.97 2.23
C LEU A 150 11.47 -17.45 2.09
N GLN A 151 12.43 -16.88 1.38
CA GLN A 151 12.44 -15.46 1.04
C GLN A 151 11.83 -15.29 -0.35
N ALA A 152 10.80 -14.46 -0.46
CA ALA A 152 10.35 -13.96 -1.77
C ALA A 152 11.27 -12.81 -2.19
N ASN A 153 11.42 -12.58 -3.50
CA ASN A 153 12.08 -11.38 -4.00
C ASN A 153 11.35 -10.14 -3.44
N ALA A 154 11.96 -9.46 -2.48
CA ALA A 154 11.48 -8.17 -2.02
C ALA A 154 11.92 -7.13 -3.06
N LYS A 155 10.96 -6.43 -3.67
CA LYS A 155 11.25 -5.21 -4.43
C LYS A 155 11.66 -4.12 -3.42
N THR A 156 12.93 -4.09 -3.05
CA THR A 156 13.51 -3.13 -2.09
C THR A 156 14.28 -1.99 -2.75
N LEU A 157 14.53 -2.06 -4.06
CA LEU A 157 15.02 -0.95 -4.87
C LEU A 157 13.84 -0.05 -5.30
N GLU A 158 13.12 0.50 -4.33
CA GLU A 158 12.27 1.68 -4.58
C GLU A 158 13.13 2.92 -4.31
N GLY A 159 13.06 3.90 -5.23
CA GLY A 159 13.86 5.12 -5.18
C GLY A 159 13.75 5.87 -3.85
N ALA A 160 14.73 6.75 -3.59
CA ALA A 160 14.94 7.52 -2.36
C ALA A 160 13.69 7.61 -1.45
N GLN A 161 13.80 7.06 -0.22
CA GLN A 161 12.75 7.13 0.79
C GLN A 161 12.17 8.56 0.84
N HIS A 162 10.91 8.73 0.42
CA HIS A 162 10.27 10.03 0.50
C HIS A 162 10.24 10.45 1.99
N PRO A 163 10.82 11.60 2.37
CA PRO A 163 10.96 11.99 3.78
C PRO A 163 9.62 12.01 4.54
N GLU A 164 8.52 12.24 3.83
CA GLU A 164 7.17 12.37 4.39
C GLU A 164 6.30 11.11 4.18
N ARG A 165 6.88 9.98 3.75
CA ARG A 165 6.14 8.73 3.50
C ARG A 165 5.29 8.30 4.71
N ASP A 166 5.90 8.29 5.89
CA ASP A 166 5.22 7.83 7.11
C ASP A 166 4.14 8.82 7.55
N ALA A 167 4.31 10.12 7.28
CA ALA A 167 3.28 11.13 7.54
C ALA A 167 2.07 10.92 6.61
N GLN A 168 2.29 10.60 5.33
CA GLN A 168 1.20 10.28 4.41
C GLN A 168 0.44 9.01 4.80
N PHE A 169 1.13 7.96 5.27
CA PHE A 169 0.43 6.77 5.76
C PHE A 169 -0.41 7.04 7.02
N ARG A 170 0.09 7.86 7.95
CA ARG A 170 -0.72 8.29 9.11
C ARG A 170 -1.94 9.09 8.66
N TYR A 171 -1.75 10.02 7.74
CA TYR A 171 -2.84 10.83 7.19
C TYR A 171 -3.94 9.97 6.55
N ILE A 172 -3.58 9.02 5.69
CA ILE A 172 -4.52 8.08 5.06
C ILE A 172 -5.25 7.26 6.13
N ASN A 173 -4.53 6.77 7.13
CA ASN A 173 -5.11 5.99 8.21
C ASN A 173 -6.11 6.81 9.04
N ASP A 174 -5.81 8.07 9.31
CA ASP A 174 -6.69 8.95 10.08
C ASP A 174 -7.96 9.28 9.28
N GLN A 175 -7.84 9.58 7.98
CA GLN A 175 -8.99 9.74 7.09
C GLN A 175 -9.86 8.47 7.02
N ALA A 176 -9.25 7.30 6.97
CA ALA A 176 -9.98 6.03 6.94
C ALA A 176 -10.74 5.79 8.25
N LYS A 177 -10.12 6.07 9.40
CA LYS A 177 -10.78 5.97 10.71
C LYS A 177 -11.96 6.93 10.82
N ASP A 178 -11.78 8.17 10.37
CA ASP A 178 -12.84 9.19 10.41
C ASP A 178 -14.05 8.75 9.58
N HIS A 179 -13.84 8.26 8.35
CA HIS A 179 -14.93 7.76 7.50
C HIS A 179 -15.61 6.53 8.11
N GLN A 180 -14.83 5.58 8.61
CA GLN A 180 -15.38 4.37 9.25
C GLN A 180 -16.17 4.69 10.52
N ALA A 181 -15.74 5.66 11.31
CA ALA A 181 -16.45 6.10 12.52
C ALA A 181 -17.84 6.67 12.19
N ASP A 182 -17.97 7.33 11.04
CA ASP A 182 -19.22 7.89 10.53
C ASP A 182 -20.04 6.89 9.69
N GLY A 183 -19.58 5.64 9.57
CA GLY A 183 -20.25 4.60 8.77
C GLY A 183 -20.16 4.83 7.26
N GLU A 184 -19.21 5.63 6.80
CA GLU A 184 -18.98 5.96 5.40
C GLU A 184 -18.05 4.92 4.73
N PRO A 185 -18.23 4.63 3.43
CA PRO A 185 -17.41 3.66 2.71
C PRO A 185 -15.94 4.10 2.59
N VAL A 186 -15.04 3.13 2.78
CA VAL A 186 -13.59 3.28 2.54
C VAL A 186 -13.11 2.18 1.62
N VAL A 187 -12.68 2.56 0.42
CA VAL A 187 -12.24 1.62 -0.61
C VAL A 187 -10.80 1.85 -1.04
N SER A 188 -10.13 0.74 -1.36
CA SER A 188 -8.80 0.71 -1.94
C SER A 188 -8.90 0.24 -3.38
N VAL A 189 -8.37 1.04 -4.31
CA VAL A 189 -8.54 0.80 -5.76
C VAL A 189 -7.21 0.71 -6.46
N ASP A 190 -7.12 -0.18 -7.45
CA ASP A 190 -5.95 -0.36 -8.32
C ASP A 190 -6.27 -1.23 -9.55
N THR A 191 -5.43 -1.13 -10.59
CA THR A 191 -5.49 -2.02 -11.76
C THR A 191 -4.51 -3.18 -11.60
N LYS A 192 -5.01 -4.41 -11.64
CA LYS A 192 -4.14 -5.59 -11.69
C LYS A 192 -3.38 -5.63 -13.01
N LYS A 193 -2.17 -6.20 -13.00
CA LYS A 193 -1.40 -6.51 -14.21
C LYS A 193 -2.31 -7.13 -15.29
N LYS A 194 -2.17 -6.60 -16.52
CA LYS A 194 -2.88 -7.10 -17.71
C LYS A 194 -2.63 -8.59 -17.91
N GLU A 195 -3.70 -9.37 -18.02
CA GLU A 195 -3.64 -10.81 -18.26
C GLU A 195 -3.89 -11.09 -19.74
N VAL A 196 -3.15 -12.04 -20.31
CA VAL A 196 -3.33 -12.46 -21.70
C VAL A 196 -4.41 -13.53 -21.75
N VAL A 197 -5.43 -13.33 -22.61
CA VAL A 197 -6.53 -14.28 -22.75
C VAL A 197 -6.16 -15.35 -23.77
N GLY A 198 -6.17 -16.61 -23.36
CA GLY A 198 -5.86 -17.76 -24.21
C GLY A 198 -5.31 -18.94 -23.42
N GLU A 199 -4.96 -20.03 -24.12
CA GLU A 199 -4.39 -21.25 -23.54
C GLU A 199 -2.91 -21.08 -23.15
N PHE A 200 -2.58 -19.98 -22.48
CA PHE A 200 -1.21 -19.66 -22.09
C PHE A 200 -0.82 -20.28 -20.75
N LYS A 201 0.48 -20.50 -20.57
CA LYS A 201 1.03 -21.07 -19.34
C LYS A 201 0.98 -20.06 -18.20
N ASN A 202 0.02 -20.24 -17.29
CA ASN A 202 0.02 -19.55 -16.01
C ASN A 202 0.92 -20.26 -14.98
N ALA A 203 1.75 -19.49 -14.28
CA ALA A 203 2.62 -20.03 -13.24
C ALA A 203 1.79 -20.64 -12.09
N GLY A 204 2.03 -21.92 -11.78
CA GLY A 204 1.31 -22.65 -10.74
C GLY A 204 1.21 -24.14 -11.03
N ARG A 205 0.71 -24.93 -10.08
CA ARG A 205 0.41 -26.36 -10.26
C ARG A 205 -0.95 -26.66 -9.64
N GLN A 206 -1.80 -27.39 -10.35
CA GLN A 206 -3.08 -27.87 -9.84
C GLN A 206 -3.09 -29.39 -9.75
N TRP A 207 -3.86 -29.92 -8.80
CA TRP A 207 -4.10 -31.35 -8.69
C TRP A 207 -5.05 -31.79 -9.81
N ARG A 208 -4.63 -32.81 -10.57
CA ARG A 208 -5.39 -33.45 -11.64
C ARG A 208 -5.13 -34.96 -11.64
N PRO A 209 -6.03 -35.76 -12.25
CA PRO A 209 -5.74 -37.17 -12.51
C PRO A 209 -4.38 -37.37 -13.17
N ALA A 210 -3.66 -38.39 -12.74
CA ALA A 210 -2.32 -38.66 -13.24
C ALA A 210 -2.35 -38.95 -14.75
N GLY A 211 -1.50 -38.28 -15.53
CA GLY A 211 -1.41 -38.44 -16.99
C GLY A 211 -2.24 -37.45 -17.81
N GLU A 212 -3.01 -36.55 -17.18
CA GLU A 212 -3.88 -35.58 -17.87
C GLU A 212 -3.50 -34.11 -17.59
N PRO A 213 -2.29 -33.65 -17.98
CA PRO A 213 -1.95 -32.24 -17.87
C PRO A 213 -2.79 -31.40 -18.82
N VAL A 214 -3.15 -30.17 -18.42
CA VAL A 214 -3.74 -29.20 -19.34
C VAL A 214 -2.68 -28.85 -20.38
N ARG A 215 -2.99 -29.09 -21.65
CA ARG A 215 -2.16 -28.64 -22.77
C ARG A 215 -2.34 -27.13 -22.87
N VAL A 216 -1.22 -26.42 -22.96
CA VAL A 216 -1.15 -24.97 -23.13
C VAL A 216 -0.27 -24.71 -24.34
N ASP A 217 -0.51 -23.62 -25.05
CA ASP A 217 0.23 -23.28 -26.25
C ASP A 217 1.71 -23.03 -25.94
N VAL A 218 2.57 -23.48 -26.86
CA VAL A 218 4.04 -23.44 -26.72
C VAL A 218 4.59 -22.04 -26.98
N HIS A 219 3.79 -21.16 -27.59
CA HIS A 219 4.19 -19.83 -28.01
C HIS A 219 3.34 -18.75 -27.33
N ASP A 220 3.96 -17.95 -26.46
CA ASP A 220 3.36 -16.75 -25.83
C ASP A 220 3.20 -15.56 -26.83
N PHE A 221 2.95 -15.84 -28.12
CA PHE A 221 2.78 -14.79 -29.13
C PHE A 221 1.29 -14.46 -29.32
N PRO A 222 0.88 -13.18 -29.15
CA PRO A 222 -0.52 -12.75 -29.19
C PRO A 222 -1.09 -12.66 -30.63
N GLY A 223 -0.87 -13.70 -31.44
CA GLY A 223 -1.44 -13.80 -32.80
C GLY A 223 -2.88 -14.29 -32.81
N ASP A 224 -3.21 -15.25 -31.92
CA ASP A 224 -4.52 -15.92 -31.84
C ASP A 224 -5.27 -15.66 -30.51
N ALA A 225 -4.74 -14.79 -29.63
CA ALA A 225 -5.34 -14.46 -28.35
C ALA A 225 -6.63 -13.62 -28.53
N LEU A 226 -7.71 -13.97 -27.82
CA LEU A 226 -9.00 -13.25 -27.76
C LEU A 226 -8.92 -11.80 -27.22
N GLY A 227 -7.72 -11.29 -26.95
CA GLY A 227 -7.43 -9.96 -26.44
C GLY A 227 -6.65 -9.98 -25.11
N LYS A 228 -6.69 -8.85 -24.39
CA LYS A 228 -6.12 -8.70 -23.04
C LYS A 228 -7.24 -8.39 -22.08
N ALA A 229 -7.20 -9.03 -20.92
CA ALA A 229 -8.10 -8.70 -19.81
C ALA A 229 -7.42 -7.73 -18.85
N LEU A 230 -8.17 -6.72 -18.41
CA LEU A 230 -7.74 -5.67 -17.49
C LEU A 230 -8.59 -5.73 -16.22
N PRO A 231 -8.19 -6.51 -15.20
CA PRO A 231 -8.93 -6.55 -13.95
C PRO A 231 -8.68 -5.26 -13.15
N TYR A 232 -9.69 -4.40 -13.04
CA TYR A 232 -9.68 -3.26 -12.13
C TYR A 232 -10.41 -3.63 -10.85
N GLY A 233 -9.74 -3.48 -9.71
CA GLY A 233 -10.29 -3.91 -8.43
C GLY A 233 -10.68 -2.74 -7.52
N ILE A 234 -11.73 -2.96 -6.75
CA ILE A 234 -12.20 -2.14 -5.65
C ILE A 234 -12.28 -3.06 -4.43
N TYR A 235 -11.52 -2.76 -3.39
CA TYR A 235 -11.53 -3.51 -2.14
C TYR A 235 -12.13 -2.64 -1.04
N ASP A 236 -13.26 -3.08 -0.48
CA ASP A 236 -13.91 -2.44 0.66
C ASP A 236 -13.22 -2.89 1.96
N LEU A 237 -12.66 -1.92 2.70
CA LEU A 237 -11.91 -2.20 3.92
C LEU A 237 -12.80 -2.58 5.10
N ALA A 238 -14.04 -2.11 5.15
CA ALA A 238 -14.95 -2.35 6.26
C ALA A 238 -15.73 -3.65 6.07
N ALA A 239 -16.18 -3.93 4.84
CA ALA A 239 -16.94 -5.14 4.51
C ALA A 239 -16.06 -6.38 4.27
N ASP A 240 -14.74 -6.21 4.08
CA ASP A 240 -13.82 -7.25 3.59
C ASP A 240 -14.32 -7.90 2.28
N THR A 241 -14.86 -7.07 1.38
CA THR A 241 -15.38 -7.51 0.07
C THR A 241 -14.57 -6.91 -1.08
N GLY A 242 -14.50 -7.64 -2.19
CA GLY A 242 -13.85 -7.20 -3.42
C GLY A 242 -14.85 -7.10 -4.56
N TRP A 243 -14.70 -6.08 -5.39
CA TRP A 243 -15.35 -5.96 -6.69
C TRP A 243 -14.29 -5.85 -7.77
N VAL A 244 -14.43 -6.61 -8.85
CA VAL A 244 -13.48 -6.59 -9.97
C VAL A 244 -14.21 -6.46 -11.30
N SER A 245 -13.98 -5.35 -11.98
CA SER A 245 -14.40 -5.17 -13.37
C SER A 245 -13.29 -5.63 -14.30
N VAL A 246 -13.60 -6.57 -15.19
CA VAL A 246 -12.65 -7.12 -16.16
C VAL A 246 -12.84 -6.38 -17.49
N GLY A 247 -12.01 -5.39 -17.75
CA GLY A 247 -12.06 -4.60 -18.98
C GLY A 247 -11.42 -5.31 -20.17
N THR A 248 -11.95 -5.07 -21.37
CA THR A 248 -11.44 -5.66 -22.64
C THR A 248 -10.67 -4.68 -23.52
N ASP A 249 -10.62 -3.40 -23.17
CA ASP A 249 -10.04 -2.33 -24.00
C ASP A 249 -8.74 -1.76 -23.40
N HIS A 250 -8.78 -0.56 -22.79
CA HIS A 250 -7.60 0.11 -22.24
C HIS A 250 -7.76 0.49 -20.76
N ASP A 251 -6.63 0.46 -20.04
CA ASP A 251 -6.52 0.92 -18.66
C ASP A 251 -6.45 2.46 -18.65
N THR A 252 -7.61 3.10 -18.55
CA THR A 252 -7.78 4.56 -18.59
C THR A 252 -8.47 5.06 -17.32
N ALA A 253 -8.39 6.36 -17.06
CA ALA A 253 -9.12 7.00 -15.97
C ALA A 253 -10.65 6.78 -16.04
N ALA A 254 -11.22 6.79 -17.25
CA ALA A 254 -12.63 6.52 -17.47
C ALA A 254 -12.98 5.08 -17.07
N PHE A 255 -12.16 4.10 -17.45
CA PHE A 255 -12.35 2.71 -17.03
C PHE A 255 -12.24 2.54 -15.51
N ALA A 256 -11.27 3.20 -14.88
CA ALA A 256 -11.09 3.16 -13.44
C ALA A 256 -12.31 3.71 -12.68
N VAL A 257 -12.85 4.86 -13.11
CA VAL A 257 -14.04 5.46 -12.49
C VAL A 257 -15.31 4.66 -12.84
N GLU A 258 -15.43 4.12 -14.05
CA GLU A 258 -16.55 3.23 -14.39
C GLU A 258 -16.56 1.96 -13.53
N SER A 259 -15.40 1.42 -13.20
CA SER A 259 -15.29 0.29 -12.28
C SER A 259 -15.79 0.65 -10.87
N ILE A 260 -15.48 1.85 -10.39
CA ILE A 260 -16.00 2.39 -9.11
C ILE A 260 -17.53 2.60 -9.20
N ARG A 261 -18.02 3.15 -10.32
CA ARG A 261 -19.44 3.37 -10.58
C ARG A 261 -20.23 2.06 -10.57
N ARG A 262 -19.72 1.02 -11.22
CA ARG A 262 -20.29 -0.33 -11.24
C ARG A 262 -20.35 -0.94 -9.84
N TRP A 263 -19.26 -0.85 -9.07
CA TRP A 263 -19.26 -1.28 -7.67
C TRP A 263 -20.33 -0.54 -6.84
N TRP A 264 -20.40 0.79 -6.96
CA TRP A 264 -21.37 1.59 -6.21
C TRP A 264 -22.81 1.20 -6.55
N ASN A 265 -23.13 1.11 -7.83
CA ASN A 265 -24.46 0.75 -8.31
C ASN A 265 -24.84 -0.71 -8.03
N GLY A 266 -23.86 -1.62 -8.03
CA GLY A 266 -24.08 -3.05 -7.80
C GLY A 266 -24.21 -3.40 -6.32
N GLN A 267 -23.35 -2.85 -5.46
CA GLN A 267 -23.26 -3.26 -4.05
C GLN A 267 -23.04 -2.07 -3.10
N GLY A 268 -22.19 -1.10 -3.44
CA GLY A 268 -21.78 -0.03 -2.51
C GLY A 268 -22.95 0.77 -1.94
N HIS A 269 -23.91 1.20 -2.77
CA HIS A 269 -25.07 1.96 -2.27
C HIS A 269 -26.04 1.13 -1.41
N LEU A 270 -26.03 -0.21 -1.56
CA LEU A 270 -26.85 -1.11 -0.75
C LEU A 270 -26.23 -1.31 0.63
N ASP A 271 -24.91 -1.45 0.68
CA ASP A 271 -24.15 -1.63 1.92
C ASP A 271 -24.08 -0.31 2.72
N TYR A 272 -24.08 0.83 2.04
CA TYR A 272 -23.99 2.16 2.64
C TYR A 272 -25.12 3.09 2.18
N PRO A 273 -26.39 2.82 2.55
CA PRO A 273 -27.56 3.55 2.04
C PRO A 273 -27.64 5.02 2.53
N GLY A 274 -26.95 5.35 3.62
CA GLY A 274 -26.88 6.70 4.18
C GLY A 274 -25.58 7.44 3.85
N ALA A 275 -24.73 6.89 2.99
CA ALA A 275 -23.42 7.48 2.73
C ALA A 275 -23.56 8.85 2.07
N THR A 276 -22.76 9.79 2.55
CA THR A 276 -22.60 11.12 1.96
C THR A 276 -21.18 11.37 1.48
N ARG A 277 -20.24 10.51 1.91
CA ARG A 277 -18.82 10.61 1.60
C ARG A 277 -18.25 9.25 1.19
N LEU A 278 -17.24 9.28 0.34
CA LEU A 278 -16.50 8.09 -0.05
C LEU A 278 -15.01 8.38 0.04
N LEU A 279 -14.28 7.56 0.77
CA LEU A 279 -12.81 7.61 0.77
C LEU A 279 -12.24 6.56 -0.20
N ILE A 280 -11.44 7.03 -1.14
CA ILE A 280 -10.69 6.20 -2.09
C ILE A 280 -9.20 6.32 -1.78
N THR A 281 -8.57 5.19 -1.45
CA THR A 281 -7.10 5.09 -1.39
C THR A 281 -6.58 4.51 -2.69
N ALA A 282 -5.69 5.22 -3.37
CA ALA A 282 -5.19 4.83 -4.70
C ALA A 282 -3.67 4.98 -4.80
N ASP A 283 -3.08 4.33 -5.78
CA ASP A 283 -1.67 4.53 -6.11
C ASP A 283 -1.43 5.88 -6.80
N ALA A 284 -0.18 6.34 -6.82
CA ALA A 284 0.21 7.62 -7.41
C ALA A 284 0.46 7.56 -8.94
N GLY A 285 0.27 6.42 -9.59
CA GLY A 285 0.56 6.19 -11.01
C GLY A 285 -0.61 5.55 -11.77
N GLY A 286 -0.46 5.37 -13.09
CA GLY A 286 -1.47 4.70 -13.90
C GLY A 286 -2.74 5.52 -14.17
N SER A 287 -3.85 4.81 -14.40
CA SER A 287 -5.16 5.38 -14.75
C SER A 287 -5.78 6.22 -13.63
N ASN A 288 -5.50 5.88 -12.38
CA ASN A 288 -5.94 6.57 -11.16
C ASN A 288 -4.86 7.49 -10.57
N GLY A 289 -3.81 7.85 -11.32
CA GLY A 289 -2.74 8.70 -10.80
C GLY A 289 -3.18 10.14 -10.48
N TYR A 290 -2.63 10.73 -9.42
CA TYR A 290 -3.00 12.07 -8.93
C TYR A 290 -2.76 13.23 -9.93
N ARG A 291 -1.87 13.02 -10.91
CA ARG A 291 -1.57 13.99 -11.99
C ARG A 291 -2.52 13.86 -13.18
N THR A 292 -3.32 12.80 -13.24
CA THR A 292 -4.19 12.51 -14.37
C THR A 292 -5.40 13.43 -14.32
N ARG A 293 -5.52 14.32 -15.31
CA ARG A 293 -6.66 15.26 -15.40
C ARG A 293 -7.98 14.53 -15.59
N ALA A 294 -7.98 13.52 -16.48
CA ALA A 294 -9.14 12.69 -16.75
C ALA A 294 -9.65 12.00 -15.48
N TRP A 295 -8.77 11.52 -14.60
CA TRP A 295 -9.17 10.93 -13.31
C TRP A 295 -10.02 11.88 -12.48
N LYS A 296 -9.60 13.14 -12.34
CA LYS A 296 -10.34 14.15 -11.59
C LYS A 296 -11.68 14.52 -12.24
N THR A 297 -11.70 14.63 -13.57
CA THR A 297 -12.90 14.96 -14.33
C THR A 297 -13.94 13.84 -14.29
N GLU A 298 -13.52 12.60 -14.46
CA GLU A 298 -14.40 11.41 -14.37
C GLU A 298 -14.95 11.26 -12.96
N LEU A 299 -14.12 11.44 -11.92
CA LEU A 299 -14.58 11.43 -10.53
C LEU A 299 -15.61 12.53 -10.24
N ALA A 300 -15.53 13.69 -10.88
CA ALA A 300 -16.56 14.73 -10.73
C ALA A 300 -17.89 14.32 -11.35
N GLY A 301 -17.88 13.62 -12.50
CA GLY A 301 -19.09 13.01 -13.06
C GLY A 301 -19.70 12.00 -12.10
N PHE A 302 -18.89 11.07 -11.59
CA PHE A 302 -19.33 10.07 -10.61
C PHE A 302 -19.86 10.70 -9.32
N ALA A 303 -19.18 11.71 -8.76
CA ALA A 303 -19.66 12.44 -7.58
C ALA A 303 -21.01 13.10 -7.86
N ALA A 304 -21.17 13.74 -9.03
CA ALA A 304 -22.42 14.40 -9.40
C ALA A 304 -23.60 13.45 -9.59
N GLU A 305 -23.34 12.26 -10.15
CA GLU A 305 -24.34 11.21 -10.30
C GLU A 305 -24.78 10.61 -8.97
N THR A 306 -23.83 10.37 -8.06
CA THR A 306 -24.08 9.65 -6.80
C THR A 306 -24.49 10.54 -5.64
N GLY A 307 -24.17 11.84 -5.70
CA GLY A 307 -24.34 12.75 -4.57
C GLY A 307 -23.26 12.61 -3.49
N LEU A 308 -22.24 11.77 -3.70
CA LEU A 308 -21.16 11.56 -2.74
C LEU A 308 -20.07 12.63 -2.86
N ALA A 309 -19.56 13.10 -1.72
CA ALA A 309 -18.26 13.79 -1.69
C ALA A 309 -17.14 12.75 -1.68
N VAL A 310 -16.37 12.70 -2.77
CA VAL A 310 -15.34 11.67 -2.99
C VAL A 310 -13.99 12.21 -2.59
N THR A 311 -13.49 11.75 -1.44
CA THR A 311 -12.14 12.01 -0.98
C THR A 311 -11.18 10.99 -1.57
N VAL A 312 -10.11 11.45 -2.21
CA VAL A 312 -9.04 10.60 -2.74
C VAL A 312 -7.76 10.90 -1.99
N CYS A 313 -7.11 9.86 -1.47
CA CYS A 313 -5.78 9.96 -0.87
C CYS A 313 -4.81 9.02 -1.60
N HIS A 314 -3.78 9.59 -2.23
CA HIS A 314 -2.80 8.82 -2.98
C HIS A 314 -1.66 8.31 -2.09
N MET A 315 -1.25 7.06 -2.31
CA MET A 315 -0.05 6.49 -1.71
C MET A 315 1.20 7.19 -2.27
N PRO A 316 2.28 7.38 -1.49
CA PRO A 316 3.52 7.93 -2.01
C PRO A 316 4.06 7.17 -3.23
N PRO A 317 4.74 7.82 -4.18
CA PRO A 317 5.33 7.13 -5.32
C PRO A 317 6.27 5.99 -4.88
N GLY A 318 6.18 4.83 -5.56
CA GLY A 318 6.97 3.66 -5.19
C GLY A 318 6.53 3.04 -3.86
N THR A 319 5.24 3.10 -3.53
CA THR A 319 4.68 2.43 -2.35
C THR A 319 3.44 1.59 -2.68
N SER A 320 3.24 1.22 -3.95
CA SER A 320 2.07 0.45 -4.43
C SER A 320 1.84 -0.83 -3.64
N LYS A 321 2.92 -1.51 -3.20
CA LYS A 321 2.83 -2.69 -2.34
C LYS A 321 2.08 -2.43 -1.02
N TRP A 322 2.06 -1.21 -0.51
CA TRP A 322 1.38 -0.86 0.74
C TRP A 322 -0.11 -0.58 0.54
N ASN A 323 -0.59 -0.52 -0.70
CA ASN A 323 -2.00 -0.42 -1.00
C ASN A 323 -2.73 -1.70 -0.55
N ARG A 324 -3.86 -1.55 0.15
CA ARG A 324 -4.52 -2.68 0.82
C ARG A 324 -5.03 -3.72 -0.18
N ILE A 325 -5.52 -3.27 -1.33
CA ILE A 325 -6.00 -4.10 -2.43
C ILE A 325 -4.97 -5.11 -2.92
N GLU A 326 -3.68 -4.74 -2.99
CA GLU A 326 -2.61 -5.63 -3.47
C GLU A 326 -2.49 -6.89 -2.60
N HIS A 327 -2.50 -6.70 -1.28
CA HIS A 327 -2.34 -7.79 -0.33
C HIS A 327 -3.63 -8.52 0.02
N ARG A 328 -4.77 -7.82 0.02
CA ARG A 328 -6.06 -8.38 0.44
C ARG A 328 -6.84 -9.00 -0.70
N LEU A 329 -6.92 -8.32 -1.85
CA LEU A 329 -7.69 -8.77 -3.00
C LEU A 329 -6.81 -9.46 -4.04
N PHE A 330 -5.81 -8.76 -4.58
CA PHE A 330 -5.04 -9.28 -5.72
C PHE A 330 -4.15 -10.46 -5.40
N SER A 331 -3.59 -10.52 -4.19
CA SER A 331 -2.86 -11.71 -3.70
C SER A 331 -3.77 -12.94 -3.65
N ALA A 332 -5.00 -12.79 -3.16
CA ALA A 332 -5.97 -13.88 -3.07
C ALA A 332 -6.39 -14.36 -4.47
N ILE A 333 -6.70 -13.43 -5.38
CA ILE A 333 -7.02 -13.75 -6.79
C ILE A 333 -5.84 -14.48 -7.44
N THR A 334 -4.62 -13.96 -7.27
CA THR A 334 -3.41 -14.61 -7.79
C THR A 334 -3.23 -16.01 -7.22
N MET A 335 -3.57 -16.26 -5.95
CA MET A 335 -3.50 -17.61 -5.39
C MET A 335 -4.55 -18.54 -5.99
N ASN A 336 -5.77 -18.05 -6.22
CA ASN A 336 -6.91 -18.87 -6.64
C ASN A 336 -6.76 -19.45 -8.06
N TRP A 337 -6.26 -18.66 -9.00
CA TRP A 337 -6.17 -19.08 -10.41
C TRP A 337 -4.79 -19.60 -10.84
N ARG A 338 -3.85 -19.80 -9.90
CA ARG A 338 -2.49 -20.33 -10.18
C ARG A 338 -2.56 -21.65 -10.95
N GLY A 339 -1.96 -21.70 -12.13
CA GLY A 339 -1.90 -22.92 -12.97
C GLY A 339 -3.18 -23.28 -13.73
N ARG A 340 -4.19 -22.38 -13.76
CA ARG A 340 -5.34 -22.47 -14.68
C ARG A 340 -5.05 -21.64 -15.93
N PRO A 341 -5.23 -22.17 -17.15
CA PRO A 341 -5.24 -21.33 -18.33
C PRO A 341 -6.48 -20.44 -18.33
N LEU A 342 -6.30 -19.17 -18.66
CA LEU A 342 -7.37 -18.18 -18.76
C LEU A 342 -7.89 -18.16 -20.20
N THR A 343 -8.57 -19.24 -20.58
CA THR A 343 -8.92 -19.55 -21.97
C THR A 343 -9.82 -18.51 -22.63
N ASN A 344 -10.72 -17.90 -21.85
CA ASN A 344 -11.62 -16.84 -22.29
C ASN A 344 -11.99 -15.90 -21.12
N TYR A 345 -12.69 -14.81 -21.43
CA TYR A 345 -13.11 -13.82 -20.43
C TYR A 345 -14.04 -14.39 -19.34
N GLU A 346 -14.91 -15.33 -19.68
CA GLU A 346 -15.80 -15.98 -18.71
C GLU A 346 -15.01 -16.77 -17.66
N VAL A 347 -13.99 -17.51 -18.07
CA VAL A 347 -13.09 -18.24 -17.16
C VAL A 347 -12.34 -17.26 -16.24
N ILE A 348 -11.94 -16.09 -16.75
CA ILE A 348 -11.30 -15.04 -15.94
C ILE A 348 -12.27 -14.54 -14.88
N VAL A 349 -13.48 -14.12 -15.28
CA VAL A 349 -14.51 -13.60 -14.38
C VAL A 349 -14.88 -14.64 -13.32
N GLN A 350 -15.18 -15.87 -13.71
CA GLN A 350 -15.53 -16.96 -12.78
C GLN A 350 -14.38 -17.30 -11.83
N SER A 351 -13.13 -17.28 -12.31
CA SER A 351 -11.97 -17.55 -11.47
C SER A 351 -11.73 -16.44 -10.43
N ILE A 352 -12.00 -15.18 -10.78
CA ILE A 352 -11.92 -14.06 -9.85
C ILE A 352 -13.07 -14.15 -8.85
N ALA A 353 -14.31 -14.35 -9.31
CA ALA A 353 -15.50 -14.44 -8.47
C ALA A 353 -15.44 -15.61 -7.47
N ALA A 354 -14.80 -16.73 -7.85
CA ALA A 354 -14.58 -17.86 -6.96
C ALA A 354 -13.51 -17.61 -5.87
N THR A 355 -12.91 -16.42 -5.81
CA THR A 355 -11.86 -16.11 -4.84
C THR A 355 -12.47 -15.89 -3.46
N THR A 356 -12.05 -16.73 -2.51
CA THR A 356 -12.33 -16.55 -1.08
C THR A 356 -11.10 -16.88 -0.26
N ASN A 357 -11.03 -16.41 0.98
CA ASN A 357 -9.93 -16.69 1.90
C ASN A 357 -10.46 -17.11 3.28
N ARG A 358 -9.55 -17.50 4.17
CA ARG A 358 -9.90 -17.91 5.54
C ARG A 358 -10.44 -16.78 6.42
N THR A 359 -10.29 -15.51 6.01
CA THR A 359 -10.79 -14.36 6.76
C THR A 359 -12.23 -13.99 6.38
N GLY A 360 -12.78 -14.60 5.33
CA GLY A 360 -14.16 -14.35 4.89
C GLY A 360 -14.28 -13.49 3.64
N LEU A 361 -13.17 -13.13 2.98
CA LEU A 361 -13.21 -12.35 1.74
C LEU A 361 -14.14 -12.97 0.71
N THR A 362 -15.05 -12.17 0.18
CA THR A 362 -15.88 -12.48 -0.98
C THR A 362 -15.55 -11.53 -2.11
N VAL A 363 -15.52 -12.04 -3.34
CA VAL A 363 -15.18 -11.24 -4.52
C VAL A 363 -16.29 -11.36 -5.54
N HIS A 364 -16.87 -10.23 -5.93
CA HIS A 364 -17.70 -10.12 -7.12
C HIS A 364 -16.81 -9.80 -8.32
N ALA A 365 -17.08 -10.41 -9.47
CA ALA A 365 -16.40 -10.07 -10.70
C ALA A 365 -17.38 -10.05 -11.87
N GLU A 366 -17.19 -9.08 -12.76
CA GLU A 366 -18.00 -8.92 -13.96
C GLU A 366 -17.16 -8.47 -15.15
N LEU A 367 -17.65 -8.79 -16.36
CA LEU A 367 -17.04 -8.34 -17.60
C LEU A 367 -17.49 -6.92 -17.91
N ASP A 368 -16.54 -6.06 -18.29
CA ASP A 368 -16.83 -4.74 -18.82
C ASP A 368 -16.45 -4.66 -20.30
N PRO A 369 -17.43 -4.75 -21.22
CA PRO A 369 -17.20 -4.64 -22.66
C PRO A 369 -17.14 -3.18 -23.14
N GLY A 370 -17.11 -2.20 -22.22
CA GLY A 370 -17.04 -0.77 -22.54
C GLY A 370 -15.81 -0.41 -23.36
N SER A 371 -15.93 0.65 -24.16
CA SER A 371 -14.83 1.21 -24.95
C SER A 371 -14.25 2.43 -24.25
N TYR A 372 -12.92 2.42 -24.07
CA TYR A 372 -12.18 3.40 -23.29
C TYR A 372 -10.98 3.93 -24.09
N PRO A 373 -11.21 4.85 -25.03
CA PRO A 373 -10.15 5.35 -25.90
C PRO A 373 -9.03 6.03 -25.10
N THR A 374 -7.79 5.80 -25.53
CA THR A 374 -6.62 6.45 -24.93
C THR A 374 -6.39 7.85 -25.52
N GLY A 375 -5.67 8.70 -24.78
CA GLY A 375 -5.27 10.01 -25.28
C GLY A 375 -6.36 11.09 -25.28
N VAL A 376 -7.49 10.84 -24.59
CA VAL A 376 -8.52 11.85 -24.34
C VAL A 376 -7.90 13.06 -23.64
N LYS A 377 -8.04 14.24 -24.26
CA LYS A 377 -7.47 15.48 -23.76
C LYS A 377 -8.49 16.23 -22.93
N VAL A 378 -8.19 16.42 -21.65
CA VAL A 378 -8.92 17.34 -20.78
C VAL A 378 -8.32 18.73 -20.89
N SER A 379 -9.14 19.69 -21.29
CA SER A 379 -8.78 21.10 -21.39
C SER A 379 -8.61 21.75 -20.01
N ASP A 380 -8.00 22.94 -19.97
CA ASP A 380 -7.89 23.71 -18.74
C ASP A 380 -9.25 24.16 -18.21
N ALA A 381 -10.20 24.46 -19.10
CA ALA A 381 -11.56 24.84 -18.71
C ALA A 381 -12.28 23.69 -18.00
N GLU A 382 -12.21 22.48 -18.55
CA GLU A 382 -12.83 21.28 -17.95
C GLU A 382 -12.21 20.95 -16.60
N LEU A 383 -10.87 20.99 -16.47
CA LEU A 383 -10.23 20.71 -15.18
C LEU A 383 -10.58 21.78 -14.13
N ASN A 384 -10.63 23.06 -14.51
CA ASN A 384 -10.97 24.14 -13.59
C ASN A 384 -12.45 24.11 -13.16
N ALA A 385 -13.32 23.47 -13.93
CA ALA A 385 -14.73 23.28 -13.58
C ALA A 385 -14.95 22.11 -12.61
N VAL A 386 -13.95 21.24 -12.39
CA VAL A 386 -14.03 20.15 -11.42
C VAL A 386 -14.18 20.75 -10.02
N PRO A 387 -15.25 20.42 -9.26
CA PRO A 387 -15.48 20.93 -7.92
C PRO A 387 -14.57 20.23 -6.90
N LEU A 388 -13.28 20.50 -6.98
CA LEU A 388 -12.23 19.83 -6.20
C LEU A 388 -11.63 20.77 -5.16
N THR A 389 -11.54 20.29 -3.93
CA THR A 389 -10.82 20.97 -2.84
C THR A 389 -9.60 20.13 -2.44
N GLY A 390 -8.40 20.68 -2.61
CA GLY A 390 -7.17 20.09 -2.09
C GLY A 390 -7.09 20.20 -0.57
N HIS A 391 -6.63 19.14 0.10
CA HIS A 391 -6.44 19.15 1.54
C HIS A 391 -5.22 20.00 1.93
N ALA A 392 -5.17 20.47 3.17
CA ALA A 392 -4.04 21.27 3.67
C ALA A 392 -2.70 20.50 3.67
N PHE A 393 -2.77 19.18 3.87
CA PHE A 393 -1.62 18.28 3.84
C PHE A 393 -1.56 17.58 2.48
N HIS A 394 -0.54 17.88 1.68
CA HIS A 394 -0.35 17.37 0.31
C HIS A 394 -1.62 17.44 -0.55
N GLY A 395 -2.17 18.64 -0.77
CA GLY A 395 -3.41 18.84 -1.54
C GLY A 395 -3.36 18.31 -2.98
N GLU A 396 -2.16 18.07 -3.51
CA GLU A 396 -1.92 17.37 -4.76
C GLU A 396 -2.20 15.86 -4.70
N TRP A 397 -2.03 15.23 -3.54
CA TRP A 397 -2.27 13.80 -3.28
C TRP A 397 -3.56 13.53 -2.53
N ASN A 398 -4.04 14.52 -1.76
CA ASN A 398 -5.18 14.40 -0.89
C ASN A 398 -6.19 15.49 -1.26
N TYR A 399 -7.32 15.11 -1.81
CA TYR A 399 -8.34 16.05 -2.25
C TYR A 399 -9.73 15.45 -2.18
N THR A 400 -10.74 16.31 -2.10
CA THR A 400 -12.15 15.92 -2.15
C THR A 400 -12.81 16.52 -3.38
N VAL A 401 -13.49 15.68 -4.16
CA VAL A 401 -14.33 16.06 -5.29
C VAL A 401 -15.79 16.07 -4.82
N HIS A 402 -16.47 17.19 -5.00
CA HIS A 402 -17.82 17.40 -4.49
C HIS A 402 -18.89 17.07 -5.55
N PRO A 403 -20.08 16.59 -5.13
CA PRO A 403 -21.14 16.13 -6.05
C PRO A 403 -21.84 17.27 -6.80
N ARG A 404 -21.97 18.42 -6.15
CA ARG A 404 -22.38 19.64 -6.84
C ARG A 404 -21.13 20.50 -6.98
N PRO A 405 -21.09 21.41 -7.98
CA PRO A 405 -20.32 22.63 -7.79
C PRO A 405 -20.71 23.10 -6.41
N THR A 406 -19.76 23.14 -5.48
CA THR A 406 -20.00 23.79 -4.19
C THR A 406 -20.72 25.06 -4.54
N GLU A 407 -21.98 25.18 -4.12
CA GLU A 407 -22.68 26.45 -4.23
C GLU A 407 -21.65 27.45 -3.75
N PRO A 408 -21.34 28.51 -4.51
CA PRO A 408 -20.82 29.63 -3.81
C PRO A 408 -21.94 29.97 -2.82
N THR A 409 -21.85 29.52 -1.55
CA THR A 409 -21.80 30.51 -0.49
C THR A 409 -20.99 31.61 -1.14
N ASN A 410 -21.53 32.77 -1.50
CA ASN A 410 -20.66 33.82 -2.00
C ASN A 410 -19.61 34.02 -0.87
N PRO A 411 -18.31 33.66 -1.00
CA PRO A 411 -17.42 34.75 -1.17
C PRO A 411 -17.70 35.22 -2.60
N GLY A 412 -17.92 36.52 -2.80
CA GLY A 412 -17.67 37.05 -4.13
C GLY A 412 -16.36 36.45 -4.62
N LYS A 413 -16.33 35.97 -5.87
CA LYS A 413 -15.14 35.87 -6.74
C LYS A 413 -13.82 35.96 -5.92
N PRO A 414 -12.94 34.95 -5.84
CA PRO A 414 -11.64 35.15 -5.19
C PRO A 414 -10.76 36.09 -6.04
N THR A 415 -11.10 37.37 -6.05
CA THR A 415 -10.20 38.50 -5.92
C THR A 415 -9.95 38.68 -4.44
N ALA A 416 -9.40 37.66 -3.78
CA ALA A 416 -8.53 37.93 -2.63
C ALA A 416 -7.13 38.24 -3.16
N ARG A 417 -7.02 39.24 -4.06
CA ARG A 417 -6.00 40.25 -3.81
C ARG A 417 -6.50 40.84 -2.49
N LEU A 418 -5.72 40.81 -1.43
CA LEU A 418 -5.97 41.78 -0.35
C LEU A 418 -6.27 43.12 -1.02
N ASP A 419 -7.34 43.77 -0.57
CA ASP A 419 -7.79 45.01 -1.19
C ASP A 419 -6.57 45.90 -1.39
N ARG A 420 -6.22 46.12 -2.66
CA ARG A 420 -4.99 46.80 -3.02
C ARG A 420 -5.01 48.21 -2.44
N GLU A 421 -6.20 48.78 -2.28
CA GLU A 421 -6.41 50.06 -1.59
C GLU A 421 -6.08 49.95 -0.10
N ALA A 422 -6.50 48.88 0.58
CA ALA A 422 -6.16 48.65 1.99
C ALA A 422 -4.64 48.46 2.20
N LEU A 423 -3.96 47.73 1.31
CA LEU A 423 -2.50 47.56 1.36
C LEU A 423 -1.74 48.83 0.94
N ALA A 424 -2.30 49.66 0.07
CA ALA A 424 -1.74 50.94 -0.35
C ALA A 424 -1.92 52.06 0.69
N HIS A 425 -2.61 51.79 1.80
CA HIS A 425 -2.92 52.79 2.81
C HIS A 425 -1.66 53.48 3.37
N PRO A 426 -1.65 54.81 3.57
CA PRO A 426 -0.47 55.55 4.00
C PRO A 426 0.15 55.09 5.32
N ALA A 427 -0.62 54.47 6.21
CA ALA A 427 -0.08 53.91 7.44
C ALA A 427 0.79 52.65 7.23
N LEU A 428 0.58 51.91 6.12
CA LEU A 428 1.34 50.70 5.76
C LEU A 428 2.48 51.00 4.79
N THR A 429 2.23 51.83 3.79
CA THR A 429 3.21 52.21 2.76
C THR A 429 4.07 53.40 3.18
N GLY A 430 3.50 54.26 4.03
CA GLY A 430 4.11 55.52 4.40
C GLY A 430 4.16 56.56 3.29
N MET A 431 3.32 56.37 2.27
CA MET A 431 3.15 57.21 1.09
C MET A 431 1.65 57.46 0.91
N THR A 432 1.30 58.66 0.46
CA THR A 432 -0.04 58.94 -0.05
C THR A 432 -0.35 58.10 -1.29
N SER A 433 -1.62 57.94 -1.63
CA SER A 433 -2.04 57.26 -2.87
C SER A 433 -1.48 57.94 -4.12
N THR A 434 -1.30 59.26 -4.07
CA THR A 434 -0.67 60.06 -5.12
C THR A 434 0.81 59.73 -5.26
N GLU A 435 1.58 59.76 -4.16
CA GLU A 435 3.01 59.43 -4.16
C GLU A 435 3.29 57.98 -4.63
N LEU A 436 2.44 57.02 -4.23
CA LEU A 436 2.57 55.64 -4.67
C LEU A 436 2.27 55.48 -6.18
N THR A 437 1.30 56.24 -6.70
CA THR A 437 0.97 56.29 -8.12
C THR A 437 2.09 56.96 -8.93
N GLU A 438 2.66 58.06 -8.42
CA GLU A 438 3.80 58.75 -9.02
C GLU A 438 5.03 57.84 -9.08
N LEU A 439 5.33 57.11 -8.01
CA LEU A 439 6.40 56.11 -7.98
C LEU A 439 6.16 55.00 -9.02
N THR A 440 4.94 54.46 -9.07
CA THR A 440 4.59 53.42 -10.05
C THR A 440 4.75 53.93 -11.48
N THR A 441 4.38 55.20 -11.73
CA THR A 441 4.50 55.85 -13.04
C THR A 441 5.96 56.11 -13.41
N ALA A 442 6.78 56.60 -12.47
CA ALA A 442 8.20 56.84 -12.67
C ALA A 442 8.96 55.54 -13.02
N LEU A 443 8.57 54.42 -12.40
CA LEU A 443 9.18 53.11 -12.64
C LEU A 443 8.63 52.39 -13.89
N ALA A 444 7.59 52.90 -14.54
CA ALA A 444 6.94 52.24 -15.67
C ALA A 444 7.86 52.10 -16.90
N SER A 445 8.51 53.19 -17.32
CA SER A 445 9.41 53.17 -18.48
C SER A 445 10.68 52.32 -18.24
N PRO A 446 11.38 52.45 -17.08
CA PRO A 446 12.52 51.58 -16.75
C PRO A 446 12.14 50.09 -16.68
N TRP A 447 10.99 49.78 -16.08
CA TRP A 447 10.51 48.40 -15.96
C TRP A 447 10.17 47.79 -17.34
N GLN A 448 9.53 48.57 -18.21
CA GLN A 448 9.25 48.17 -19.59
C GLN A 448 10.54 47.98 -20.40
N ALA A 449 11.58 48.79 -20.19
CA ALA A 449 12.87 48.63 -20.86
C ALA A 449 13.58 47.33 -20.42
N LEU A 450 13.47 46.95 -19.14
CA LEU A 450 14.03 45.70 -18.60
C LEU A 450 13.30 44.45 -19.13
N HIS A 451 11.98 44.57 -19.35
CA HIS A 451 11.13 43.48 -19.84
C HIS A 451 10.86 43.56 -21.34
N ALA A 452 11.48 44.51 -22.05
CA ALA A 452 11.41 44.58 -23.49
C ALA A 452 12.03 43.28 -24.03
N PRO A 453 11.31 42.49 -24.84
CA PRO A 453 11.89 41.30 -25.42
C PRO A 453 13.13 41.72 -26.22
N ASP A 454 14.28 41.11 -25.91
CA ASP A 454 15.51 41.29 -26.66
C ASP A 454 15.20 41.11 -28.16
N ARG A 455 15.16 42.25 -28.87
CA ARG A 455 14.83 42.32 -30.29
C ARG A 455 16.03 41.98 -31.16
N THR A 456 17.18 41.71 -30.56
CA THR A 456 18.45 41.62 -31.29
C THR A 456 19.36 40.57 -30.65
N THR A 457 19.00 39.29 -30.76
CA THR A 457 19.83 38.22 -31.36
C THR A 457 19.42 36.82 -30.88
N ARG A 458 19.16 35.90 -31.83
CA ARG A 458 19.50 34.49 -31.66
C ARG A 458 20.76 34.20 -32.47
N ARG A 459 21.58 33.27 -31.98
CA ARG A 459 22.85 32.79 -32.54
C ARG A 459 22.75 32.15 -33.95
N ASP A 460 21.57 32.14 -34.58
CA ASP A 460 21.27 31.38 -35.82
C ASP A 460 20.51 32.19 -36.92
N GLY A 461 20.30 33.50 -36.76
CA GLY A 461 19.90 34.38 -37.88
C GLY A 461 18.47 34.23 -38.45
N GLY A 462 17.55 33.51 -37.79
CA GLY A 462 16.16 33.37 -38.25
C GLY A 462 15.15 34.31 -37.55
N THR A 463 14.19 34.88 -38.30
CA THR A 463 13.09 35.69 -37.74
C THR A 463 12.00 34.83 -37.08
N ARG A 464 11.62 35.18 -35.84
CA ARG A 464 10.62 34.45 -35.05
C ARG A 464 9.20 34.88 -35.44
N ARG A 465 8.37 33.93 -35.90
CA ARG A 465 6.91 34.09 -35.99
C ARG A 465 6.27 33.87 -34.61
N ARG A 466 6.11 34.94 -33.82
CA ARG A 466 5.13 34.97 -32.71
C ARG A 466 4.30 36.24 -32.83
N ALA A 467 2.98 36.09 -32.77
CA ALA A 467 2.05 37.21 -32.79
C ALA A 467 2.26 38.12 -31.56
N PRO A 468 2.05 39.44 -31.68
CA PRO A 468 2.05 40.37 -30.55
C PRO A 468 1.05 39.91 -29.49
N GLY A 469 1.48 39.74 -28.24
CA GLY A 469 0.63 39.29 -27.11
C GLY A 469 0.78 37.82 -26.69
N GLY A 470 1.57 37.01 -27.41
CA GLY A 470 1.79 35.57 -27.10
C GLY A 470 2.82 35.27 -26.00
N GLY A 471 2.94 36.12 -24.98
CA GLY A 471 3.79 35.93 -23.81
C GLY A 471 2.99 35.44 -22.61
N ARG A 472 3.61 34.65 -21.72
CA ARG A 472 3.01 34.28 -20.43
C ARG A 472 2.71 35.59 -19.67
N LYS A 473 1.43 35.87 -19.34
CA LYS A 473 1.08 37.05 -18.54
C LYS A 473 1.90 37.01 -17.24
N ALA A 474 2.58 38.11 -16.91
CA ALA A 474 3.32 38.23 -15.66
C ALA A 474 2.34 38.01 -14.49
N LYS A 475 2.72 37.15 -13.53
CA LYS A 475 1.86 36.82 -12.38
C LYS A 475 1.63 38.00 -11.42
N LEU A 476 2.49 39.02 -11.47
CA LEU A 476 2.35 40.31 -10.80
C LEU A 476 2.54 41.42 -11.82
N ASP A 477 1.62 42.37 -11.87
CA ASP A 477 1.79 43.62 -12.60
C ASP A 477 2.80 44.55 -11.88
N LEU A 478 3.28 45.58 -12.57
CA LEU A 478 4.26 46.53 -12.00
C LEU A 478 3.78 47.12 -10.67
N ALA A 479 2.49 47.40 -10.57
CA ALA A 479 1.93 48.12 -9.46
C ALA A 479 1.88 47.28 -8.18
N ASP A 480 1.59 45.98 -8.30
CA ASP A 480 1.73 45.01 -7.22
C ASP A 480 3.19 44.79 -6.82
N ARG A 481 4.12 44.79 -7.80
CA ARG A 481 5.55 44.65 -7.51
C ARG A 481 6.08 45.83 -6.71
N VAL A 482 5.67 47.05 -7.08
CA VAL A 482 6.00 48.28 -6.33
C VAL A 482 5.42 48.21 -4.92
N LEU A 483 4.14 47.87 -4.79
CA LEU A 483 3.49 47.76 -3.49
C LEU A 483 4.15 46.71 -2.58
N ALA A 484 4.46 45.52 -3.11
CA ALA A 484 5.16 44.47 -2.35
C ALA A 484 6.55 44.92 -1.86
N THR A 485 7.26 45.69 -2.69
CA THR A 485 8.60 46.21 -2.37
C THR A 485 8.55 47.28 -1.30
N VAL A 486 7.60 48.21 -1.39
CA VAL A 486 7.38 49.26 -0.39
C VAL A 486 6.99 48.65 0.96
N LEU A 487 6.06 47.68 0.97
CA LEU A 487 5.66 46.98 2.21
C LEU A 487 6.83 46.19 2.83
N HIS A 488 7.67 45.58 2.00
CA HIS A 488 8.87 44.89 2.46
C HIS A 488 9.86 45.85 3.13
N GLN A 489 10.12 47.02 2.52
CA GLN A 489 11.06 48.02 3.05
C GLN A 489 10.52 48.77 4.27
N ARG A 490 9.22 49.08 4.30
CA ARG A 490 8.59 49.88 5.36
C ARG A 490 8.27 49.07 6.62
N LEU A 491 7.83 47.83 6.43
CA LEU A 491 7.31 46.98 7.52
C LEU A 491 8.17 45.72 7.77
N GLY A 492 9.28 45.52 7.06
CA GLY A 492 10.15 44.35 7.24
C GLY A 492 9.46 43.02 6.93
N LEU A 493 8.38 43.02 6.13
CA LEU A 493 7.60 41.82 5.85
C LEU A 493 8.46 40.76 5.16
N SER A 494 8.45 39.53 5.67
CA SER A 494 9.20 38.45 5.02
C SER A 494 8.63 38.12 3.63
N PRO A 495 9.45 37.64 2.68
CA PRO A 495 8.97 37.18 1.38
C PRO A 495 7.88 36.09 1.49
N THR A 496 7.87 35.32 2.57
CA THR A 496 6.83 34.32 2.87
C THR A 496 5.50 34.98 3.20
N VAL A 497 5.48 36.08 3.95
CA VAL A 497 4.25 36.83 4.26
C VAL A 497 3.74 37.50 2.99
N LEU A 498 4.60 38.21 2.25
CA LEU A 498 4.22 38.86 0.99
C LEU A 498 3.71 37.85 -0.06
N ALA A 499 4.30 36.65 -0.15
CA ALA A 499 3.83 35.60 -1.05
C ALA A 499 2.38 35.19 -0.76
N ARG A 500 2.02 35.14 0.54
CA ARG A 500 0.64 34.90 0.98
C ARG A 500 -0.26 36.11 0.66
N LEU A 501 0.21 37.34 0.87
CA LEU A 501 -0.57 38.56 0.61
C LEU A 501 -0.91 38.74 -0.88
N PHE A 502 0.02 38.42 -1.77
CA PHE A 502 -0.14 38.60 -3.22
C PHE A 502 -0.53 37.32 -3.96
N THR A 503 -0.74 36.20 -3.25
CA THR A 503 -1.12 34.89 -3.85
C THR A 503 -0.14 34.41 -4.94
N VAL A 504 1.16 34.59 -4.71
CA VAL A 504 2.24 34.17 -5.64
C VAL A 504 3.30 33.35 -4.91
N SER A 505 4.26 32.77 -5.63
CA SER A 505 5.36 32.03 -4.99
C SER A 505 6.33 32.98 -4.28
N LYS A 506 7.00 32.45 -3.25
CA LYS A 506 8.09 33.15 -2.54
C LYS A 506 9.19 33.62 -3.49
N ASP A 507 9.50 32.83 -4.51
CA ASP A 507 10.52 33.18 -5.50
C ASP A 507 10.05 34.33 -6.40
N THR A 508 8.78 34.35 -6.81
CA THR A 508 8.19 35.49 -7.55
C THR A 508 8.28 36.79 -6.74
N ILE A 509 8.05 36.75 -5.42
CA ILE A 509 8.24 37.93 -4.56
C ILE A 509 9.70 38.34 -4.45
N ARG A 510 10.62 37.39 -4.29
CA ARG A 510 12.06 37.69 -4.20
C ARG A 510 12.58 38.35 -5.46
N GLU A 511 12.20 37.82 -6.62
CA GLU A 511 12.54 38.40 -7.92
C GLU A 511 11.94 39.80 -8.07
N ALA A 512 10.63 39.95 -7.83
CA ALA A 512 9.94 41.24 -7.94
C ALA A 512 10.52 42.31 -7.01
N THR A 513 10.74 41.97 -5.73
CA THR A 513 11.26 42.93 -4.73
C THR A 513 12.73 43.29 -4.96
N GLY A 514 13.54 42.36 -5.47
CA GLY A 514 14.92 42.65 -5.87
C GLY A 514 14.97 43.57 -7.09
N GLU A 515 14.18 43.28 -8.11
CA GLU A 515 14.08 44.04 -9.36
C GLU A 515 13.61 45.48 -9.13
N ILE A 516 12.48 45.65 -8.43
CA ILE A 516 11.94 46.98 -8.16
C ILE A 516 12.86 47.78 -7.24
N ARG A 517 13.49 47.15 -6.24
CA ARG A 517 14.47 47.84 -5.40
C ARG A 517 15.63 48.40 -6.23
N GLN A 518 16.16 47.60 -7.15
CA GLN A 518 17.23 48.06 -8.04
C GLN A 518 16.79 49.25 -8.89
N LEU A 519 15.57 49.24 -9.44
CA LEU A 519 15.03 50.36 -10.19
C LEU A 519 14.80 51.60 -9.30
N MET A 520 14.29 51.42 -8.08
CA MET A 520 14.11 52.51 -7.11
C MET A 520 15.44 53.17 -6.73
N ASP A 521 16.48 52.37 -6.47
CA ASP A 521 17.82 52.85 -6.13
C ASP A 521 18.44 53.63 -7.30
N GLN A 522 18.25 53.15 -8.54
CA GLN A 522 18.74 53.83 -9.75
C GLN A 522 18.06 55.18 -10.02
N HIS A 523 16.83 55.35 -9.58
CA HIS A 523 16.03 56.55 -9.79
C HIS A 523 15.90 57.43 -8.53
N GLY A 524 16.66 57.14 -7.46
CA GLY A 524 16.71 57.96 -6.26
C GLY A 524 15.44 57.93 -5.40
N HIS A 525 14.62 56.88 -5.55
CA HIS A 525 13.39 56.71 -4.77
C HIS A 525 13.67 55.83 -3.54
N THR A 526 13.76 56.44 -2.36
CA THR A 526 13.86 55.69 -1.10
C THR A 526 12.56 55.85 -0.31
N PRO A 527 11.84 54.77 0.06
CA PRO A 527 10.74 54.90 0.99
C PRO A 527 11.26 55.47 2.31
N GLY A 528 10.43 56.25 3.01
CA GLY A 528 10.76 56.75 4.35
C GLY A 528 11.15 55.63 5.34
N PRO A 529 11.75 56.00 6.49
CA PRO A 529 12.35 55.05 7.43
C PRO A 529 11.37 53.95 7.87
N ALA A 530 11.90 52.76 8.14
CA ALA A 530 11.12 51.59 8.53
C ALA A 530 10.21 51.92 9.73
N ALA A 531 8.91 51.74 9.55
CA ALA A 531 7.90 52.07 10.56
C ALA A 531 7.75 50.94 11.59
N ALA A 532 7.99 49.69 11.18
CA ALA A 532 7.94 48.51 12.04
C ALA A 532 8.65 47.32 11.37
N HIS A 533 8.89 46.24 12.11
CA HIS A 533 9.38 44.98 11.57
C HIS A 533 8.40 43.84 11.90
N LEU A 534 7.44 43.60 11.01
CA LEU A 534 6.35 42.66 11.16
C LEU A 534 6.69 41.34 10.46
N THR A 535 7.14 40.35 11.23
CA THR A 535 7.56 39.04 10.66
C THR A 535 6.40 38.08 10.39
N THR A 536 5.21 38.37 10.91
CA THR A 536 4.03 37.50 10.84
C THR A 536 2.84 38.21 10.24
N LEU A 537 1.96 37.43 9.61
CA LEU A 537 0.71 37.92 9.04
C LEU A 537 -0.24 38.42 10.14
N THR A 538 -0.23 37.78 11.32
CA THR A 538 -0.94 38.25 12.51
C THR A 538 -0.42 39.62 12.99
N GLY A 539 0.90 39.84 13.00
CA GLY A 539 1.48 41.14 13.35
C GLY A 539 1.07 42.25 12.39
N LEU A 540 0.96 41.94 11.09
CA LEU A 540 0.43 42.86 10.09
C LEU A 540 -1.06 43.20 10.34
N HIS A 541 -1.88 42.23 10.72
CA HIS A 541 -3.30 42.48 11.05
C HIS A 541 -3.44 43.39 12.26
N VAL A 542 -2.72 43.11 13.34
CA VAL A 542 -2.74 43.94 14.55
C VAL A 542 -2.32 45.37 14.24
N TYR A 543 -1.24 45.55 13.46
CA TYR A 543 -0.77 46.87 13.05
C TYR A 543 -1.77 47.60 12.16
N ALA A 544 -2.41 46.90 11.22
CA ALA A 544 -3.41 47.47 10.33
C ALA A 544 -4.69 47.88 11.09
N THR A 545 -5.19 47.03 11.99
CA THR A 545 -6.36 47.33 12.83
C THR A 545 -6.09 48.52 13.75
N ALA A 546 -4.88 48.64 14.32
CA ALA A 546 -4.50 49.79 15.15
C ALA A 546 -4.54 51.13 14.38
N HIS A 547 -4.43 51.08 13.05
CA HIS A 547 -4.51 52.25 12.16
C HIS A 547 -5.86 52.33 11.41
N GLY A 548 -6.89 51.60 11.87
CA GLY A 548 -8.24 51.65 11.29
C GLY A 548 -8.39 50.94 9.94
N ILE A 549 -7.43 50.09 9.55
CA ILE A 549 -7.45 49.36 8.28
C ILE A 549 -8.00 47.94 8.52
N ALA A 550 -9.08 47.60 7.83
CA ALA A 550 -9.62 46.24 7.82
C ALA A 550 -8.90 45.39 6.75
N LEU A 551 -7.91 44.60 7.18
CA LEU A 551 -7.35 43.54 6.33
C LEU A 551 -8.24 42.30 6.46
N THR A 552 -9.03 41.99 5.43
CA THR A 552 -9.85 40.77 5.41
C THR A 552 -8.95 39.56 5.25
N THR A 553 -8.75 38.82 6.34
CA THR A 553 -8.30 37.43 6.27
C THR A 553 -9.45 36.52 6.61
N GLU A 554 -9.81 35.64 5.67
CA GLU A 554 -10.61 34.47 6.02
C GLU A 554 -9.77 33.58 6.97
N THR A 555 -9.92 33.81 8.27
CA THR A 555 -9.56 32.86 9.31
C THR A 555 -10.87 32.35 9.89
N LYS A 556 -11.27 31.15 9.47
CA LYS A 556 -12.40 30.45 10.11
C LYS A 556 -12.00 30.12 11.55
N PRO A 557 -12.81 30.43 12.58
CA PRO A 557 -12.49 30.05 13.95
C PRO A 557 -12.58 28.52 14.12
N PRO A 558 -11.82 27.93 15.05
CA PRO A 558 -11.89 26.51 15.33
C PRO A 558 -13.25 26.18 15.94
N ARG A 559 -13.91 25.14 15.42
CA ARG A 559 -14.95 24.40 16.11
C ARG A 559 -14.49 22.97 16.25
#